data_AF-A0AAW6HZ35-F1
#
_entry.id   AF-A0AAW6HZ35-F1
#
_cell.length_a   1.000
_cell.length_b   1.000
_cell.length_c   1.000
_cell.angle_alpha   90.00
_cell.angle_beta   90.00
_cell.angle_gamma   90.00
#
_symmetry.space_group_name_H-M   'P 1'
#
loop_
_entity.id
_entity.type
_entity.pdbx_description
1 polymer ?
#
loop_
_entity_poly.entity_id
_entity_poly.type
_entity_poly.pdbx_seq_one_letter_code
_entity_poly.pdbx_strand_id
1 'polypeptide(L)'
;MKTHSLLISFLVLLIMMGACSSGPVMRNATGFAYEIVVTMDKADWDAPAGKAIKAELTSDIPGLPQSEPAFKITYATPDQFNGLLTYVRNVLIVKIDKSQYTKVSLNYENNRWAKGQVVMTLTAPDDAAILEYVKAHPRNIVDFFTKCERNRTIEQLEKEHSPVVMDHVKDRFNVMLSAPANMTYFRDTTGFFWASNNANTGRTDIVVYDFPYKDANTFTADYLIAKRDSVMKLNMPGTFPGSYMATDTAWVTYTPTTVNDKYCGVLRGLWHMKGDMMGGPFVSHARLDEKNNRVVVVEGFVFAPETDKRNFIRRVESALYTLRLPGEFKETQVEKLDVPEEK
;
A
#
# COMPACT_ATOMS: atom_id res chain seq x y z
N MET A 1 -44.77 49.37 -10.07
CA MET A 1 -43.37 49.24 -10.53
C MET A 1 -42.45 48.57 -9.49
N LYS A 2 -42.50 48.93 -8.20
CA LYS A 2 -41.63 48.32 -7.16
C LYS A 2 -41.90 46.83 -6.88
N THR A 3 -43.16 46.38 -6.93
CA THR A 3 -43.54 44.97 -6.70
C THR A 3 -43.12 44.03 -7.83
N HIS A 4 -43.20 44.47 -9.09
CA HIS A 4 -42.70 43.70 -10.23
C HIS A 4 -41.17 43.59 -10.25
N SER A 5 -40.45 44.63 -9.81
CA SER A 5 -38.99 44.61 -9.67
C SER A 5 -38.51 43.62 -8.58
N LEU A 6 -39.27 43.51 -7.48
CA LEU A 6 -39.01 42.55 -6.41
C LEU A 6 -39.29 41.09 -6.84
N LEU A 7 -40.36 40.86 -7.60
CA LEU A 7 -40.68 39.54 -8.17
C LEU A 7 -39.64 39.08 -9.19
N ILE A 8 -39.14 39.99 -10.04
CA ILE A 8 -38.08 39.68 -11.01
C ILE A 8 -36.76 39.40 -10.28
N SER A 9 -36.41 40.18 -9.25
CA SER A 9 -35.20 39.92 -8.45
C SER A 9 -35.27 38.59 -7.69
N PHE A 10 -36.44 38.21 -7.18
CA PHE A 10 -36.63 36.92 -6.50
C PHE A 10 -36.56 35.74 -7.49
N LEU A 11 -37.10 35.89 -8.69
CA LEU A 11 -37.01 34.87 -9.75
C LEU A 11 -35.58 34.69 -10.26
N VAL A 12 -34.80 35.77 -10.40
CA VAL A 12 -33.38 35.71 -10.76
C VAL A 12 -32.54 35.07 -9.65
N LEU A 13 -32.85 35.32 -8.37
CA LEU A 13 -32.19 34.67 -7.24
C LEU A 13 -32.46 33.17 -7.18
N LEU A 14 -33.69 32.74 -7.52
CA LEU A 14 -34.06 31.32 -7.63
C LEU A 14 -33.37 30.61 -8.81
N ILE A 15 -33.15 31.30 -9.94
CA ILE A 15 -32.41 30.76 -11.10
C ILE A 15 -30.92 30.62 -10.76
N MET A 16 -30.34 31.53 -9.96
CA MET A 16 -28.94 31.46 -9.53
C MET A 16 -28.67 30.36 -8.50
N MET A 17 -29.68 29.94 -7.71
CA MET A 17 -29.58 28.76 -6.82
C MET A 17 -29.82 27.43 -7.55
N GLY A 18 -30.25 27.47 -8.82
CA GLY A 18 -30.43 26.29 -9.69
C GLY A 18 -29.18 25.85 -10.44
N ALA A 19 -28.06 26.56 -10.30
CA ALA A 19 -26.76 26.16 -10.85
C ALA A 19 -26.13 25.03 -10.02
N CYS A 20 -26.85 23.91 -9.89
CA CYS A 20 -26.22 22.63 -9.61
C CYS A 20 -25.31 22.31 -10.79
N SER A 21 -24.01 22.22 -10.53
CA SER A 21 -23.01 21.70 -11.45
C SER A 21 -23.41 20.28 -11.88
N SER A 22 -24.18 20.18 -12.95
CA SER A 22 -24.58 18.94 -13.59
C SER A 22 -23.52 18.54 -14.62
N GLY A 23 -22.28 18.41 -14.15
CA GLY A 23 -21.30 17.60 -14.86
C GLY A 23 -21.74 16.13 -14.78
N PRO A 24 -21.42 15.28 -15.76
CA PRO A 24 -21.70 13.86 -15.65
C PRO A 24 -21.01 13.31 -14.38
N VAL A 25 -21.81 12.83 -13.42
CA VAL A 25 -21.31 12.20 -12.20
C VAL A 25 -20.68 10.88 -12.60
N MET A 26 -19.36 10.87 -12.71
CA MET A 26 -18.60 9.65 -12.94
C MET A 26 -18.80 8.71 -11.75
N ARG A 27 -19.18 7.46 -12.04
CA ARG A 27 -19.41 6.43 -11.02
C ARG A 27 -18.11 6.14 -10.27
N ASN A 28 -18.18 5.78 -8.99
CA ASN A 28 -17.02 5.28 -8.26
C ASN A 28 -16.63 3.89 -8.77
N ALA A 29 -15.33 3.60 -8.77
CA ALA A 29 -14.82 2.31 -9.17
C ALA A 29 -15.25 1.20 -8.18
N THR A 30 -15.40 -0.01 -8.70
CA THR A 30 -15.79 -1.22 -7.96
C THR A 30 -14.60 -2.17 -7.78
N GLY A 31 -14.82 -3.32 -7.15
CA GLY A 31 -13.82 -4.37 -6.96
C GLY A 31 -13.04 -4.26 -5.63
N PHE A 32 -12.45 -5.39 -5.22
CA PHE A 32 -11.80 -5.51 -3.91
C PHE A 32 -10.31 -5.14 -3.91
N ALA A 33 -9.81 -4.90 -2.69
CA ALA A 33 -8.47 -5.22 -2.21
C ALA A 33 -7.59 -6.05 -3.15
N TYR A 34 -6.69 -5.47 -3.96
CA TYR A 34 -5.72 -6.26 -4.74
C TYR A 34 -6.36 -7.31 -5.68
N GLU A 35 -7.50 -6.96 -6.26
CA GLU A 35 -8.04 -7.62 -7.46
C GLU A 35 -7.69 -6.82 -8.71
N ILE A 36 -7.51 -7.52 -9.83
CA ILE A 36 -7.21 -6.92 -11.14
C ILE A 36 -7.99 -7.63 -12.24
N VAL A 37 -8.56 -6.86 -13.16
CA VAL A 37 -9.08 -7.41 -14.42
C VAL A 37 -8.01 -7.32 -15.49
N VAL A 38 -7.70 -8.45 -16.12
CA VAL A 38 -6.81 -8.50 -17.28
C VAL A 38 -7.66 -8.75 -18.52
N THR A 39 -7.54 -7.89 -19.52
CA THR A 39 -8.19 -8.07 -20.82
C THR A 39 -7.18 -8.25 -21.93
N MET A 40 -7.32 -9.36 -22.64
CA MET A 40 -6.37 -9.86 -23.64
C MET A 40 -7.10 -10.86 -24.55
N ASP A 41 -6.71 -10.95 -25.82
CA ASP A 41 -7.25 -11.96 -26.73
C ASP A 41 -7.00 -13.38 -26.19
N LYS A 42 -7.96 -14.27 -26.45
CA LYS A 42 -7.93 -15.63 -25.87
C LYS A 42 -6.71 -16.43 -26.30
N ALA A 43 -6.30 -16.28 -27.56
CA ALA A 43 -5.12 -16.92 -28.09
C ALA A 43 -3.86 -16.50 -27.30
N ASP A 44 -3.68 -15.21 -27.09
CA ASP A 44 -2.50 -14.66 -26.40
C ASP A 44 -2.53 -14.94 -24.89
N TRP A 45 -3.72 -14.98 -24.29
CA TRP A 45 -3.89 -15.36 -22.88
C TRP A 45 -3.43 -16.79 -22.59
N ASP A 46 -3.68 -17.72 -23.52
CA ASP A 46 -3.25 -19.11 -23.42
C ASP A 46 -1.79 -19.32 -23.88
N ALA A 47 -1.22 -18.33 -24.59
CA ALA A 47 0.14 -18.30 -25.09
C ALA A 47 1.18 -17.94 -24.00
N PRO A 48 2.49 -17.99 -24.31
CA PRO A 48 3.54 -17.59 -23.37
C PRO A 48 3.37 -16.18 -22.78
N ALA A 49 2.86 -15.21 -23.55
CA ALA A 49 2.62 -13.85 -23.06
C ALA A 49 1.63 -13.82 -21.89
N GLY A 50 0.44 -14.41 -22.05
CA GLY A 50 -0.55 -14.47 -20.98
C GLY A 50 -0.05 -15.18 -19.73
N LYS A 51 0.75 -16.25 -19.90
CA LYS A 51 1.42 -16.95 -18.78
C LYS A 51 2.42 -16.06 -18.05
N ALA A 52 3.21 -15.27 -18.78
CA ALA A 52 4.19 -14.34 -18.20
C ALA A 52 3.49 -13.23 -17.39
N ILE A 53 2.45 -12.60 -17.96
CA ILE A 53 1.64 -11.59 -17.26
C ILE A 53 0.98 -12.16 -16.01
N LYS A 54 0.40 -13.36 -16.12
CA LYS A 54 -0.20 -14.04 -14.97
C LYS A 54 0.85 -14.28 -13.89
N ALA A 55 2.03 -14.80 -14.24
CA ALA A 55 3.10 -15.07 -13.28
C ALA A 55 3.60 -13.80 -12.58
N GLU A 56 3.71 -12.69 -13.31
CA GLU A 56 4.09 -11.40 -12.72
C GLU A 56 3.04 -10.88 -11.74
N LEU A 57 1.76 -10.87 -12.14
CA LEU A 57 0.66 -10.39 -11.30
C LEU A 57 0.37 -11.29 -10.09
N THR A 58 0.66 -12.58 -10.18
CA THR A 58 0.54 -13.53 -9.06
C THR A 58 1.86 -13.82 -8.37
N SER A 59 2.91 -13.02 -8.59
CA SER A 59 4.20 -13.23 -7.92
C SER A 59 4.05 -13.18 -6.39
N ASP A 60 4.91 -13.92 -5.69
CA ASP A 60 4.90 -13.97 -4.23
C ASP A 60 5.14 -12.60 -3.59
N ILE A 61 4.52 -12.39 -2.44
CA ILE A 61 4.75 -11.21 -1.61
C ILE A 61 5.90 -11.50 -0.64
N PRO A 62 6.98 -10.70 -0.67
CA PRO A 62 8.08 -10.86 0.26
C PRO A 62 7.64 -10.75 1.72
N GLY A 63 8.21 -11.61 2.58
CA GLY A 63 7.99 -11.55 4.03
C GLY A 63 6.72 -12.24 4.53
N LEU A 64 6.03 -13.03 3.69
CA LEU A 64 4.93 -13.90 4.14
C LEU A 64 5.43 -15.31 4.49
N PRO A 65 4.82 -15.98 5.48
CA PRO A 65 5.20 -17.34 5.87
C PRO A 65 4.78 -18.40 4.86
N GLN A 66 3.76 -18.09 4.04
CA GLN A 66 3.26 -18.93 2.95
C GLN A 66 3.12 -18.06 1.72
N SER A 67 3.36 -18.63 0.53
CA SER A 67 3.15 -17.94 -0.74
C SER A 67 1.67 -17.54 -0.87
N GLU A 68 1.43 -16.26 -1.09
CA GLU A 68 0.10 -15.70 -1.39
C GLU A 68 0.24 -14.80 -2.64
N PRO A 69 -0.64 -14.93 -3.65
CA PRO A 69 -0.49 -14.23 -4.91
C PRO A 69 -0.64 -12.71 -4.70
N ALA A 70 0.21 -11.92 -5.35
CA ALA A 70 0.15 -10.46 -5.25
C ALA A 70 -1.20 -9.88 -5.67
N PHE A 71 -1.82 -10.38 -6.73
CA PHE A 71 -3.19 -10.02 -7.12
C PHE A 71 -4.04 -11.26 -7.39
N LYS A 72 -5.34 -11.13 -7.13
CA LYS A 72 -6.33 -12.06 -7.69
C LYS A 72 -6.75 -11.55 -9.06
N ILE A 73 -6.57 -12.39 -10.08
CA ILE A 73 -6.83 -12.03 -11.47
C ILE A 73 -8.22 -12.48 -11.89
N THR A 74 -8.96 -11.59 -12.51
CA THR A 74 -10.14 -11.89 -13.31
C THR A 74 -9.79 -11.66 -14.77
N TYR A 75 -9.86 -12.70 -15.60
CA TYR A 75 -9.60 -12.60 -17.03
C TYR A 75 -10.91 -12.36 -17.81
N ALA A 76 -10.85 -11.51 -18.85
CA ALA A 76 -11.92 -11.33 -19.81
C ALA A 76 -11.37 -11.06 -21.23
N THR A 77 -11.96 -11.64 -22.26
CA THR A 77 -11.64 -11.24 -23.64
C THR A 77 -12.10 -9.80 -23.90
N PRO A 78 -11.57 -9.09 -24.93
CA PRO A 78 -11.96 -7.70 -25.20
C PRO A 78 -13.47 -7.50 -25.41
N ASP A 79 -14.16 -8.46 -26.03
CA ASP A 79 -15.62 -8.45 -26.20
C ASP A 79 -16.39 -8.65 -24.89
N GLN A 80 -15.82 -9.45 -23.96
CA GLN A 80 -16.39 -9.68 -22.62
C GLN A 80 -16.08 -8.55 -21.64
N PHE A 81 -15.06 -7.74 -21.91
CA PHE A 81 -14.70 -6.57 -21.09
C PHE A 81 -15.69 -5.42 -21.31
N ASN A 82 -16.90 -5.59 -20.79
CA ASN A 82 -18.00 -4.64 -20.90
C ASN A 82 -18.75 -4.52 -19.56
N GLY A 83 -19.72 -3.59 -19.50
CA GLY A 83 -20.62 -3.45 -18.35
C GLY A 83 -19.89 -3.25 -17.02
N LEU A 84 -20.12 -4.12 -16.04
CA LEU A 84 -19.56 -3.97 -14.69
C LEU A 84 -18.04 -4.15 -14.64
N LEU A 85 -17.45 -4.92 -15.57
CA LEU A 85 -16.00 -5.15 -15.61
C LEU A 85 -15.23 -3.88 -15.96
N THR A 86 -15.83 -2.94 -16.69
CA THR A 86 -15.18 -1.68 -17.05
C THR A 86 -15.09 -0.70 -15.89
N TYR A 87 -15.79 -0.94 -14.77
CA TYR A 87 -15.77 -0.06 -13.59
C TYR A 87 -14.83 -0.54 -12.48
N VAL A 88 -14.17 -1.69 -12.64
CA VAL A 88 -13.26 -2.21 -11.61
C VAL A 88 -12.04 -1.30 -11.44
N ARG A 89 -11.55 -1.16 -10.21
CA ARG A 89 -10.52 -0.17 -9.88
C ARG A 89 -9.13 -0.44 -10.44
N ASN A 90 -8.79 -1.67 -10.82
CA ASN A 90 -7.52 -2.02 -11.44
C ASN A 90 -7.78 -2.81 -12.72
N VAL A 91 -7.33 -2.29 -13.86
CA VAL A 91 -7.47 -2.94 -15.17
C VAL A 91 -6.12 -2.95 -15.87
N LEU A 92 -5.73 -4.11 -16.39
CA LEU A 92 -4.62 -4.26 -17.33
C LEU A 92 -5.18 -4.69 -18.69
N ILE A 93 -5.00 -3.85 -19.70
CA ILE A 93 -5.34 -4.12 -21.09
C ILE A 93 -4.07 -4.54 -21.80
N VAL A 94 -4.04 -5.73 -22.38
CA VAL A 94 -2.90 -6.24 -23.15
C VAL A 94 -3.29 -6.32 -24.61
N LYS A 95 -2.51 -5.69 -25.48
CA LYS A 95 -2.70 -5.69 -26.93
C LYS A 95 -1.45 -6.17 -27.62
N ILE A 96 -1.56 -7.25 -28.39
CA ILE A 96 -0.47 -7.79 -29.19
C ILE A 96 -0.82 -7.61 -30.67
N ASP A 97 -0.04 -6.80 -31.37
CA ASP A 97 -0.24 -6.57 -32.81
C ASP A 97 1.06 -6.09 -33.46
N LYS A 98 1.71 -6.99 -34.21
CA LYS A 98 2.95 -6.73 -34.93
C LYS A 98 2.81 -5.66 -36.03
N SER A 99 1.60 -5.42 -36.53
CA SER A 99 1.35 -4.39 -37.55
C SER A 99 1.26 -2.99 -36.95
N GLN A 100 0.96 -2.88 -35.66
CA GLN A 100 0.78 -1.60 -34.96
C GLN A 100 1.93 -1.26 -34.00
N TYR A 101 2.62 -2.28 -33.46
CA TYR A 101 3.62 -2.09 -32.42
C TYR A 101 4.96 -2.68 -32.83
N THR A 102 6.05 -2.04 -32.40
CA THR A 102 7.43 -2.48 -32.67
C THR A 102 8.18 -2.87 -31.41
N LYS A 103 7.71 -2.45 -30.23
CA LYS A 103 8.27 -2.75 -28.90
C LYS A 103 7.17 -2.76 -27.84
N VAL A 104 7.51 -3.23 -26.63
CA VAL A 104 6.60 -3.11 -25.47
C VAL A 104 6.48 -1.63 -25.07
N SER A 105 5.25 -1.20 -24.80
CA SER A 105 4.97 0.11 -24.19
C SER A 105 3.90 -0.03 -23.13
N LEU A 106 4.09 0.66 -22.00
CA LEU A 106 3.11 0.80 -20.93
C LEU A 106 2.61 2.24 -20.88
N ASN A 107 1.30 2.41 -20.90
CA ASN A 107 0.64 3.68 -20.61
C ASN A 107 -0.44 3.45 -19.55
N TYR A 108 -0.76 4.46 -18.75
CA TYR A 108 -1.85 4.35 -17.79
C TYR A 108 -2.74 5.58 -17.79
N GLU A 109 -4.01 5.35 -17.45
CA GLU A 109 -5.04 6.36 -17.35
C GLU A 109 -5.74 6.24 -16.00
N ASN A 110 -5.88 7.37 -15.32
CA ASN A 110 -6.70 7.48 -14.13
C ASN A 110 -8.14 7.80 -14.53
N ASN A 111 -9.11 7.18 -13.86
CA ASN A 111 -10.52 7.50 -13.96
C ASN A 111 -11.10 7.39 -15.38
N ARG A 112 -10.62 6.42 -16.19
CA ARG A 112 -11.06 6.26 -17.57
C ARG A 112 -12.58 6.05 -17.68
N TRP A 113 -13.14 5.18 -16.83
CA TRP A 113 -14.58 4.91 -16.78
C TRP A 113 -15.21 5.17 -15.41
N ALA A 114 -14.42 5.12 -14.34
CA ALA A 114 -14.90 5.31 -12.97
C ALA A 114 -13.89 6.04 -12.07
N LYS A 115 -14.38 6.85 -11.12
CA LYS A 115 -13.54 7.56 -10.14
C LYS A 115 -12.83 6.57 -9.22
N GLY A 116 -11.52 6.74 -9.06
CA GLY A 116 -10.64 5.84 -8.31
C GLY A 116 -10.12 4.66 -9.14
N GLN A 117 -10.37 4.60 -10.44
CA GLN A 117 -9.89 3.56 -11.34
C GLN A 117 -8.50 3.88 -11.90
N VAL A 118 -7.68 2.84 -12.06
CA VAL A 118 -6.43 2.87 -12.82
C VAL A 118 -6.52 1.83 -13.93
N VAL A 119 -6.30 2.26 -15.17
CA VAL A 119 -6.25 1.40 -16.36
C VAL A 119 -4.86 1.48 -16.95
N MET A 120 -4.11 0.39 -16.92
CA MET A 120 -2.84 0.25 -17.63
C MET A 120 -3.08 -0.42 -18.98
N THR A 121 -2.51 0.10 -20.05
CA THR A 121 -2.46 -0.54 -21.37
C THR A 121 -1.01 -0.94 -21.66
N LEU A 122 -0.79 -2.24 -21.83
CA LEU A 122 0.43 -2.84 -22.35
C LEU A 122 0.22 -3.17 -23.83
N THR A 123 1.04 -2.58 -24.69
CA THR A 123 1.07 -2.89 -26.13
C THR A 123 2.37 -3.59 -26.50
N ALA A 124 2.34 -4.60 -27.36
CA ALA A 124 3.53 -5.33 -27.80
C ALA A 124 3.41 -5.84 -29.25
N PRO A 125 4.52 -6.04 -29.98
CA PRO A 125 4.50 -6.65 -31.32
C PRO A 125 4.13 -8.14 -31.28
N ASP A 126 4.64 -8.88 -30.29
CA ASP A 126 4.50 -10.33 -30.17
C ASP A 126 4.78 -10.80 -28.73
N ASP A 127 4.60 -12.10 -28.50
CA ASP A 127 4.84 -12.73 -27.19
C ASP A 127 6.29 -12.59 -26.72
N ALA A 128 7.25 -12.71 -27.64
CA ALA A 128 8.66 -12.68 -27.30
C ALA A 128 9.05 -11.34 -26.67
N ALA A 129 8.52 -10.23 -27.20
CA ALA A 129 8.73 -8.90 -26.64
C ALA A 129 8.18 -8.77 -25.21
N ILE A 130 7.02 -9.35 -24.91
CA ILE A 130 6.47 -9.36 -23.54
C ILE A 130 7.35 -10.18 -22.60
N LEU A 131 7.79 -11.37 -23.03
CA LEU A 131 8.66 -12.23 -22.22
C LEU A 131 9.99 -11.53 -21.90
N GLU A 132 10.59 -10.86 -22.88
CA GLU A 132 11.80 -10.07 -22.69
C GLU A 132 11.58 -8.91 -21.72
N TYR A 133 10.46 -8.20 -21.87
CA TYR A 133 10.11 -7.08 -20.99
C TYR A 133 9.96 -7.51 -19.53
N VAL A 134 9.16 -8.55 -19.24
CA VAL A 134 8.93 -9.03 -17.87
C VAL A 134 10.23 -9.54 -17.23
N LYS A 135 11.12 -10.12 -18.04
CA LYS A 135 12.45 -10.56 -17.59
C LYS A 135 13.37 -9.38 -17.28
N ALA A 136 13.36 -8.34 -18.12
CA ALA A 136 14.19 -7.14 -17.95
C ALA A 136 13.70 -6.22 -16.82
N HIS A 137 12.38 -6.21 -16.56
CA HIS A 137 11.72 -5.35 -15.59
C HIS A 137 10.92 -6.18 -14.58
N PRO A 138 11.58 -7.01 -13.77
CA PRO A 138 10.88 -7.92 -12.86
C PRO A 138 9.99 -7.13 -11.91
N ARG A 139 8.74 -7.58 -11.81
CA ARG A 139 7.69 -7.04 -10.93
C ARG A 139 7.22 -5.62 -11.24
N ASN A 140 7.57 -5.03 -12.38
CA ASN A 140 7.19 -3.65 -12.69
C ASN A 140 5.66 -3.44 -12.67
N ILE A 141 4.91 -4.30 -13.35
CA ILE A 141 3.44 -4.19 -13.46
C ILE A 141 2.80 -4.40 -12.09
N VAL A 142 3.22 -5.43 -11.37
CA VAL A 142 2.65 -5.76 -10.05
C VAL A 142 2.98 -4.69 -9.00
N ASP A 143 4.17 -4.09 -9.04
CA ASP A 143 4.56 -3.01 -8.12
C ASP A 143 3.85 -1.70 -8.45
N PHE A 144 3.61 -1.41 -9.73
CA PHE A 144 2.77 -0.28 -10.14
C PHE A 144 1.36 -0.39 -9.53
N PHE A 145 0.66 -1.51 -9.73
CA PHE A 145 -0.69 -1.67 -9.16
C PHE A 145 -0.68 -1.76 -7.63
N THR A 146 0.38 -2.30 -7.03
CA THR A 146 0.55 -2.31 -5.56
C THR A 146 0.67 -0.89 -5.01
N LYS A 147 1.46 -0.01 -5.66
CA LYS A 147 1.53 1.42 -5.32
C LYS A 147 0.18 2.11 -5.45
N CYS A 148 -0.59 1.83 -6.51
CA CYS A 148 -1.95 2.37 -6.68
C CYS A 148 -2.87 2.02 -5.51
N GLU A 149 -2.89 0.75 -5.10
CA GLU A 149 -3.71 0.27 -3.96
C GLU A 149 -3.25 0.85 -2.62
N ARG A 150 -1.94 1.01 -2.44
CA ARG A 150 -1.35 1.63 -1.26
C ARG A 150 -1.71 3.11 -1.18
N ASN A 151 -1.58 3.87 -2.27
CA ASN A 151 -1.99 5.28 -2.35
C ASN A 151 -3.48 5.46 -2.00
N ARG A 152 -4.36 4.59 -2.49
CA ARG A 152 -5.79 4.61 -2.09
C ARG A 152 -5.97 4.39 -0.59
N THR A 153 -5.21 3.47 -0.01
CA THR A 153 -5.26 3.19 1.42
C THR A 153 -4.73 4.37 2.24
N ILE A 154 -3.63 4.98 1.82
CA ILE A 154 -3.06 6.19 2.43
C ILE A 154 -4.07 7.34 2.39
N GLU A 155 -4.69 7.61 1.23
CA GLU A 155 -5.71 8.64 1.09
C GLU A 155 -6.91 8.41 2.03
N GLN A 156 -7.30 7.15 2.24
CA GLN A 156 -8.33 6.81 3.21
C GLN A 156 -7.88 7.09 4.64
N LEU A 157 -6.65 6.68 5.01
CA LEU A 157 -6.10 6.90 6.36
C LEU A 157 -5.97 8.39 6.70
N GLU A 158 -5.63 9.23 5.72
CA GLU A 158 -5.61 10.68 5.89
C GLU A 158 -6.98 11.27 6.24
N LYS A 159 -8.06 10.66 5.75
CA LYS A 159 -9.44 11.09 6.04
C LYS A 159 -9.98 10.48 7.33
N GLU A 160 -9.63 9.21 7.59
CA GLU A 160 -10.15 8.41 8.68
C GLU A 160 -9.04 7.53 9.27
N HIS A 161 -8.55 7.92 10.45
CA HIS A 161 -7.49 7.22 11.19
C HIS A 161 -7.84 7.12 12.67
N SER A 162 -7.04 6.32 13.40
CA SER A 162 -7.16 6.20 14.85
C SER A 162 -6.64 7.47 15.54
N PRO A 163 -7.50 8.23 16.24
CA PRO A 163 -7.04 9.37 17.04
C PRO A 163 -6.13 8.91 18.18
N VAL A 164 -6.38 7.71 18.74
CA VAL A 164 -5.53 7.12 19.79
C VAL A 164 -4.09 6.98 19.31
N VAL A 165 -3.89 6.44 18.10
CA VAL A 165 -2.54 6.31 17.55
C VAL A 165 -1.94 7.67 17.24
N MET A 166 -2.70 8.55 16.59
CA MET A 166 -2.22 9.88 16.20
C MET A 166 -1.75 10.70 17.41
N ASP A 167 -2.59 10.81 18.44
CA ASP A 167 -2.36 11.65 19.61
C ASP A 167 -1.19 11.12 20.44
N HIS A 168 -1.17 9.83 20.77
CA HIS A 168 -0.08 9.25 21.57
C HIS A 168 1.26 9.29 20.84
N VAL A 169 1.28 8.99 19.54
CA VAL A 169 2.53 9.04 18.76
C VAL A 169 3.02 10.48 18.63
N LYS A 170 2.11 11.45 18.51
CA LYS A 170 2.42 12.87 18.48
C LYS A 170 2.99 13.36 19.81
N ASP A 171 2.37 13.02 20.92
CA ASP A 171 2.82 13.46 22.24
C ASP A 171 4.14 12.78 22.65
N ARG A 172 4.26 11.48 22.38
CA ARG A 172 5.41 10.68 22.80
C ARG A 172 6.66 10.89 21.96
N PHE A 173 6.49 10.91 20.64
CA PHE A 173 7.61 10.91 19.70
C PHE A 173 7.68 12.21 18.89
N ASN A 174 6.71 13.12 19.01
CA ASN A 174 6.62 14.31 18.15
C ASN A 174 6.62 13.94 16.65
N VAL A 175 5.96 12.85 16.28
CA VAL A 175 5.72 12.43 14.88
C VAL A 175 4.23 12.23 14.65
N MET A 176 3.77 12.18 13.40
CA MET A 176 2.37 11.86 13.10
C MET A 176 2.30 10.52 12.38
N LEU A 177 1.29 9.71 12.70
CA LEU A 177 1.06 8.41 12.07
C LEU A 177 -0.45 8.17 11.93
N SER A 178 -0.92 8.07 10.69
CA SER A 178 -2.33 7.78 10.36
C SER A 178 -2.53 6.27 10.29
N ALA A 179 -2.81 5.65 11.44
CA ALA A 179 -3.12 4.22 11.54
C ALA A 179 -4.62 3.93 11.32
N PRO A 180 -5.01 2.71 10.93
CA PRO A 180 -6.42 2.33 10.77
C PRO A 180 -7.29 2.69 11.99
N ALA A 181 -8.47 3.25 11.75
CA ALA A 181 -9.36 3.76 12.81
C ALA A 181 -9.79 2.71 13.86
N ASN A 182 -9.74 1.43 13.52
CA ASN A 182 -10.05 0.33 14.45
C ASN A 182 -8.88 -0.04 15.38
N MET A 183 -7.72 0.61 15.29
CA MET A 183 -6.61 0.43 16.23
C MET A 183 -6.84 1.25 17.49
N THR A 184 -7.65 0.70 18.40
CA THR A 184 -8.11 1.39 19.61
C THR A 184 -7.54 0.80 20.91
N TYR A 185 -6.93 -0.39 20.85
CA TYR A 185 -6.24 -0.99 22.00
C TYR A 185 -4.78 -0.56 21.97
N PHE A 186 -4.24 -0.12 23.10
CA PHE A 186 -2.88 0.40 23.13
C PHE A 186 -2.16 0.14 24.45
N ARG A 187 -0.84 0.25 24.40
CA ARG A 187 0.08 0.29 25.53
C ARG A 187 1.12 1.36 25.22
N ASP A 188 1.20 2.36 26.09
CA ASP A 188 2.17 3.44 26.01
C ASP A 188 3.15 3.32 27.18
N THR A 189 4.44 3.22 26.86
CA THR A 189 5.53 3.03 27.83
C THR A 189 6.70 3.93 27.47
N THR A 190 7.74 3.91 28.31
CA THR A 190 8.90 4.76 28.08
C THR A 190 9.68 4.37 26.82
N GLY A 191 9.53 5.16 25.76
CA GLY A 191 10.26 4.98 24.49
C GLY A 191 9.65 3.92 23.56
N PHE A 192 8.44 3.45 23.85
CA PHE A 192 7.73 2.46 23.04
C PHE A 192 6.22 2.63 23.14
N PHE A 193 5.57 2.65 21.99
CA PHE A 193 4.11 2.65 21.86
C PHE A 193 3.68 1.44 21.04
N TRP A 194 2.65 0.74 21.49
CA TRP A 194 1.99 -0.35 20.76
C TRP A 194 0.50 -0.05 20.65
N ALA A 195 -0.06 -0.33 19.48
CA ALA A 195 -1.50 -0.29 19.23
C ALA A 195 -1.96 -1.51 18.43
N SER A 196 -3.22 -1.89 18.61
CA SER A 196 -3.81 -3.08 18.00
C SER A 196 -5.29 -2.89 17.71
N ASN A 197 -5.76 -3.59 16.68
CA ASN A 197 -7.21 -3.78 16.49
C ASN A 197 -7.81 -4.83 17.45
N ASN A 198 -6.98 -5.58 18.19
CA ASN A 198 -7.37 -6.65 19.11
C ASN A 198 -8.41 -7.63 18.53
N ALA A 199 -8.33 -7.88 17.22
CA ALA A 199 -9.29 -8.75 16.56
C ALA A 199 -9.03 -10.23 16.89
N ASN A 200 -10.09 -11.00 17.10
CA ASN A 200 -9.99 -12.46 17.31
C ASN A 200 -9.40 -13.18 16.09
N THR A 201 -9.62 -12.63 14.89
CA THR A 201 -9.10 -13.12 13.61
C THR A 201 -8.49 -11.95 12.84
N GLY A 202 -7.32 -12.14 12.23
CA GLY A 202 -6.66 -11.05 11.49
C GLY A 202 -6.17 -9.93 12.39
N ARG A 203 -5.62 -10.26 13.56
CA ARG A 203 -5.06 -9.26 14.48
C ARG A 203 -3.92 -8.55 13.79
N THR A 204 -4.01 -7.23 13.78
CA THR A 204 -3.00 -6.35 13.19
C THR A 204 -2.54 -5.40 14.28
N ASP A 205 -1.24 -5.30 14.42
CA ASP A 205 -0.58 -4.55 15.47
C ASP A 205 0.39 -3.55 14.82
N ILE A 206 0.54 -2.37 15.43
CA ILE A 206 1.54 -1.36 15.08
C ILE A 206 2.35 -1.03 16.33
N VAL A 207 3.65 -0.82 16.14
CA VAL A 207 4.52 -0.24 17.17
C VAL A 207 5.28 0.96 16.65
N VAL A 208 5.59 1.88 17.56
CA VAL A 208 6.43 3.04 17.33
C VAL A 208 7.49 3.10 18.43
N TYR A 209 8.74 3.28 18.04
CA TYR A 209 9.87 3.49 18.94
C TYR A 209 10.97 4.27 18.25
N ASP A 210 11.89 4.85 19.03
CA ASP A 210 13.04 5.58 18.51
C ASP A 210 14.33 5.21 19.24
N PHE A 211 15.46 5.47 18.59
CA PHE A 211 16.78 5.30 19.18
C PHE A 211 17.80 6.26 18.54
N PRO A 212 18.90 6.60 19.24
CA PRO A 212 19.90 7.52 18.71
C PRO A 212 20.52 7.03 17.40
N TYR A 213 20.67 7.94 16.43
CA TYR A 213 21.47 7.72 15.24
C TYR A 213 22.94 7.92 15.58
N LYS A 214 23.80 6.99 15.15
CA LYS A 214 25.24 7.04 15.43
C LYS A 214 26.05 7.33 14.17
N ASP A 215 25.89 6.46 13.20
CA ASP A 215 26.60 6.49 11.91
C ASP A 215 25.86 5.63 10.88
N ALA A 216 26.42 5.50 9.67
CA ALA A 216 25.81 4.75 8.58
C ALA A 216 25.52 3.27 8.92
N ASN A 217 26.24 2.64 9.86
CA ASN A 217 25.98 1.26 10.27
C ASN A 217 24.61 1.11 10.96
N THR A 218 24.02 2.22 11.43
CA THR A 218 22.67 2.25 12.01
C THR A 218 21.62 1.74 11.03
N PHE A 219 21.86 1.84 9.72
CA PHE A 219 20.96 1.39 8.65
C PHE A 219 21.40 0.08 7.98
N THR A 220 22.19 -0.74 8.67
CA THR A 220 22.45 -2.12 8.21
C THR A 220 21.33 -3.06 8.67
N ALA A 221 21.10 -4.14 7.92
CA ALA A 221 20.12 -5.15 8.28
C ALA A 221 20.37 -5.71 9.69
N ASP A 222 21.61 -6.12 9.97
CA ASP A 222 22.01 -6.68 11.26
C ASP A 222 21.76 -5.73 12.42
N TYR A 223 22.09 -4.44 12.27
CA TYR A 223 21.87 -3.46 13.31
C TYR A 223 20.38 -3.25 13.59
N LEU A 224 19.57 -3.10 12.53
CA LEU A 224 18.12 -2.88 12.66
C LEU A 224 17.42 -4.11 13.23
N ILE A 225 17.80 -5.32 12.83
CA ILE A 225 17.27 -6.58 13.39
C ILE A 225 17.63 -6.70 14.88
N ALA A 226 18.91 -6.49 15.24
CA ALA A 226 19.34 -6.54 16.63
C ALA A 226 18.63 -5.49 17.51
N LYS A 227 18.42 -4.30 16.96
CA LYS A 227 17.68 -3.23 17.65
C LYS A 227 16.20 -3.60 17.82
N ARG A 228 15.55 -4.11 16.76
CA ARG A 228 14.18 -4.62 16.81
C ARG A 228 14.04 -5.68 17.90
N ASP A 229 14.88 -6.72 17.90
CA ASP A 229 14.80 -7.80 18.88
C ASP A 229 15.01 -7.30 20.33
N SER A 230 15.92 -6.34 20.52
CA SER A 230 16.11 -5.72 21.83
C SER A 230 14.86 -4.98 22.33
N VAL A 231 14.18 -4.24 21.45
CA VAL A 231 12.97 -3.48 21.79
C VAL A 231 11.79 -4.42 22.00
N MET A 232 11.58 -5.38 21.09
CA MET A 232 10.46 -6.32 21.15
C MET A 232 10.55 -7.25 22.35
N LYS A 233 11.74 -7.73 22.70
CA LYS A 233 11.93 -8.59 23.88
C LYS A 233 11.48 -7.93 25.18
N LEU A 234 11.70 -6.62 25.32
CA LEU A 234 11.33 -5.86 26.53
C LEU A 234 9.84 -5.53 26.57
N ASN A 235 9.24 -5.23 25.41
CA ASN A 235 7.92 -4.62 25.35
C ASN A 235 6.78 -5.57 24.93
N MET A 236 7.13 -6.70 24.30
CA MET A 236 6.20 -7.70 23.79
C MET A 236 6.42 -9.07 24.48
N PRO A 237 6.17 -9.18 25.81
CA PRO A 237 6.17 -10.46 26.49
C PRO A 237 4.98 -11.31 26.04
N GLY A 238 5.16 -12.63 26.01
CA GLY A 238 4.07 -13.56 25.71
C GLY A 238 3.29 -13.99 26.95
N THR A 239 2.33 -14.87 26.73
CA THR A 239 1.46 -15.39 27.79
C THR A 239 2.24 -16.25 28.79
N PHE A 240 3.26 -16.99 28.33
CA PHE A 240 4.04 -17.88 29.18
C PHE A 240 5.24 -17.16 29.83
N PRO A 241 5.60 -17.47 31.09
CA PRO A 241 6.76 -16.89 31.74
C PRO A 241 8.04 -17.03 30.91
N GLY A 242 8.74 -15.91 30.68
CA GLY A 242 9.98 -15.88 29.89
C GLY A 242 9.78 -15.91 28.37
N SER A 243 8.53 -15.94 27.87
CA SER A 243 8.25 -15.83 26.44
C SER A 243 8.26 -14.38 25.96
N TYR A 244 8.74 -14.15 24.73
CA TYR A 244 8.87 -12.81 24.16
C TYR A 244 8.95 -12.84 22.63
N MET A 245 8.59 -11.73 21.98
CA MET A 245 8.68 -11.61 20.52
C MET A 245 10.13 -11.51 20.04
N ALA A 246 10.46 -12.28 19.00
CA ALA A 246 11.74 -12.29 18.31
C ALA A 246 11.55 -12.30 16.78
N THR A 247 12.61 -11.95 16.07
CA THR A 247 12.69 -12.05 14.61
C THR A 247 13.09 -13.47 14.21
N ASP A 248 12.43 -14.03 13.19
CA ASP A 248 12.97 -15.20 12.48
C ASP A 248 13.94 -14.70 11.40
N THR A 249 15.23 -14.75 11.74
CA THR A 249 16.30 -14.17 10.92
C THR A 249 16.53 -14.90 9.60
N ALA A 250 16.02 -16.13 9.43
CA ALA A 250 16.16 -16.88 8.19
C ALA A 250 15.38 -16.25 7.02
N TRP A 251 14.36 -15.45 7.32
CA TRP A 251 13.39 -14.95 6.34
C TRP A 251 13.22 -13.43 6.38
N VAL A 252 14.31 -12.70 6.67
CA VAL A 252 14.31 -11.23 6.69
C VAL A 252 14.99 -10.66 5.45
N THR A 253 14.30 -9.73 4.80
CA THR A 253 14.86 -8.91 3.73
C THR A 253 15.00 -7.48 4.20
N TYR A 254 16.13 -6.85 3.84
CA TYR A 254 16.36 -5.43 4.00
C TYR A 254 16.33 -4.75 2.63
N THR A 255 15.56 -3.68 2.50
CA THR A 255 15.48 -2.90 1.27
C THR A 255 15.51 -1.41 1.59
N PRO A 256 16.49 -0.66 1.07
CA PRO A 256 16.45 0.80 1.15
C PRO A 256 15.37 1.33 0.22
N THR A 257 14.63 2.34 0.66
CA THR A 257 13.66 3.08 -0.15
C THR A 257 13.66 4.55 0.25
N THR A 258 12.81 5.32 -0.40
CA THR A 258 12.62 6.75 -0.13
C THR A 258 11.16 7.00 0.27
N VAL A 259 10.96 7.70 1.37
CA VAL A 259 9.64 8.18 1.86
C VAL A 259 9.79 9.67 2.14
N ASN A 260 8.98 10.52 1.48
CA ASN A 260 9.12 11.99 1.47
C ASN A 260 10.50 12.48 1.03
N ASP A 261 11.01 11.94 -0.07
CA ASP A 261 12.33 12.27 -0.61
C ASP A 261 13.49 12.04 0.40
N LYS A 262 13.23 11.30 1.50
CA LYS A 262 14.21 10.92 2.52
C LYS A 262 14.37 9.41 2.63
N TYR A 263 15.57 9.01 3.01
CA TYR A 263 15.94 7.62 3.17
C TYR A 263 15.07 6.88 4.21
N CYS A 264 14.65 5.67 3.86
CA CYS A 264 13.92 4.75 4.72
C CYS A 264 14.51 3.34 4.56
N GLY A 265 14.94 2.76 5.68
CA GLY A 265 15.34 1.34 5.72
C GLY A 265 14.10 0.48 5.97
N VAL A 266 13.78 -0.44 5.06
CA VAL A 266 12.62 -1.33 5.21
C VAL A 266 13.08 -2.74 5.53
N LEU A 267 12.64 -3.26 6.67
CA LEU A 267 12.72 -4.70 6.97
C LEU A 267 11.37 -5.35 6.69
N ARG A 268 11.39 -6.49 6.00
CA ARG A 268 10.24 -7.40 5.88
C ARG A 268 10.67 -8.78 6.32
N GLY A 269 9.84 -9.49 7.06
CA GLY A 269 10.15 -10.86 7.47
C GLY A 269 9.13 -11.43 8.41
N LEU A 270 9.52 -12.48 9.13
CA LEU A 270 8.66 -13.17 10.09
C LEU A 270 9.05 -12.85 11.53
N TRP A 271 8.04 -12.69 12.37
CA TRP A 271 8.19 -12.65 13.82
C TRP A 271 7.63 -13.95 14.41
N HIS A 272 8.20 -14.36 15.53
CA HIS A 272 7.69 -15.46 16.34
C HIS A 272 7.82 -15.12 17.82
N MET A 273 7.01 -15.76 18.66
CA MET A 273 7.19 -15.71 20.11
C MET A 273 8.15 -16.82 20.52
N LYS A 274 9.30 -16.47 21.08
CA LYS A 274 10.16 -17.46 21.70
C LYS A 274 9.46 -18.02 22.94
N GLY A 275 9.36 -19.35 23.05
CA GLY A 275 8.66 -20.01 24.15
C GLY A 275 7.14 -20.06 24.01
N ASP A 276 6.61 -19.80 22.81
CA ASP A 276 5.20 -19.92 22.45
C ASP A 276 5.09 -20.23 20.93
N MET A 277 3.90 -20.58 20.42
CA MET A 277 3.67 -20.98 19.01
C MET A 277 3.11 -19.86 18.13
N MET A 278 3.07 -18.63 18.64
CA MET A 278 2.57 -17.49 17.88
C MET A 278 3.62 -16.92 16.93
N GLY A 279 3.19 -16.46 15.76
CA GLY A 279 4.04 -15.78 14.80
C GLY A 279 3.27 -15.24 13.60
N GLY A 280 3.98 -14.61 12.67
CA GLY A 280 3.41 -14.07 11.45
C GLY A 280 4.35 -13.10 10.74
N PRO A 281 3.87 -12.38 9.71
CA PRO A 281 4.67 -11.42 8.97
C PRO A 281 4.76 -10.07 9.70
N PHE A 282 5.86 -9.36 9.48
CA PHE A 282 6.04 -7.97 9.85
C PHE A 282 6.68 -7.15 8.71
N VAL A 283 6.43 -5.85 8.74
CA VAL A 283 7.12 -4.84 7.94
C VAL A 283 7.47 -3.66 8.82
N SER A 284 8.71 -3.18 8.74
CA SER A 284 9.28 -2.15 9.60
C SER A 284 9.92 -1.06 8.75
N HIS A 285 9.55 0.19 8.99
CA HIS A 285 10.14 1.38 8.37
C HIS A 285 11.00 2.11 9.40
N ALA A 286 12.31 2.16 9.16
CA ALA A 286 13.25 2.97 9.92
C ALA A 286 13.57 4.24 9.15
N ARG A 287 13.24 5.41 9.70
CA ARG A 287 13.49 6.72 9.08
C ARG A 287 14.36 7.59 9.97
N LEU A 288 15.30 8.31 9.35
CA LEU A 288 16.20 9.23 10.05
C LEU A 288 15.47 10.56 10.33
N ASP A 289 15.30 10.89 11.60
CA ASP A 289 14.90 12.21 12.09
C ASP A 289 16.18 13.03 12.32
N GLU A 290 16.66 13.67 11.25
CA GLU A 290 17.90 14.46 11.24
C GLU A 290 17.87 15.59 12.27
N LYS A 291 16.71 16.22 12.49
CA LYS A 291 16.54 17.34 13.41
C LYS A 291 16.85 16.95 14.85
N ASN A 292 16.52 15.72 15.24
CA ASN A 292 16.72 15.23 16.60
C ASN A 292 17.80 14.14 16.70
N ASN A 293 18.58 13.92 15.64
CA ASN A 293 19.66 12.93 15.54
C ASN A 293 19.26 11.52 16.04
N ARG A 294 18.12 11.02 15.55
CA ARG A 294 17.57 9.72 15.94
C ARG A 294 16.94 9.00 14.76
N VAL A 295 16.78 7.69 14.90
CA VAL A 295 15.99 6.87 14.00
C VAL A 295 14.64 6.63 14.65
N VAL A 296 13.57 6.97 13.94
CA VAL A 296 12.19 6.62 14.31
C VAL A 296 11.79 5.38 13.53
N VAL A 297 11.32 4.36 14.23
CA VAL A 297 10.81 3.13 13.63
C VAL A 297 9.31 3.05 13.84
N VAL A 298 8.61 2.82 12.74
CA VAL A 298 7.21 2.36 12.75
C VAL A 298 7.17 0.97 12.15
N GLU A 299 6.53 0.05 12.84
CA GLU A 299 6.45 -1.34 12.41
C GLU A 299 5.03 -1.86 12.55
N GLY A 300 4.57 -2.59 11.54
CA GLY A 300 3.30 -3.30 11.58
C GLY A 300 3.53 -4.80 11.49
N PHE A 301 2.81 -5.59 12.29
CA PHE A 301 2.86 -7.04 12.24
C PHE A 301 1.47 -7.65 12.38
N VAL A 302 1.33 -8.87 11.86
CA VAL A 302 0.04 -9.57 11.75
C VAL A 302 0.10 -10.90 12.48
N PHE A 303 -0.92 -11.17 13.29
CA PHE A 303 -1.23 -12.50 13.81
C PHE A 303 -2.56 -12.98 13.22
N ALA A 304 -2.48 -13.89 12.26
CA ALA A 304 -3.64 -14.44 11.56
C ALA A 304 -3.39 -15.91 11.15
N PRO A 305 -3.33 -16.86 12.11
CA PRO A 305 -3.05 -18.26 11.80
C PRO A 305 -4.14 -18.89 10.91
N GLU A 306 -5.38 -18.45 11.06
CA GLU A 306 -6.58 -18.98 10.40
C GLU A 306 -6.78 -18.53 8.94
N THR A 307 -6.04 -17.53 8.46
CA THR A 307 -6.33 -16.88 7.17
C THR A 307 -5.09 -16.45 6.40
N ASP A 308 -5.30 -16.10 5.13
CA ASP A 308 -4.36 -15.33 4.32
C ASP A 308 -4.00 -14.00 5.00
N LYS A 309 -2.74 -13.59 4.85
CA LYS A 309 -2.11 -12.47 5.57
C LYS A 309 -1.79 -11.29 4.66
N ARG A 310 -1.75 -11.49 3.33
CA ARG A 310 -1.45 -10.46 2.32
C ARG A 310 -2.17 -9.15 2.57
N ASN A 311 -3.51 -9.20 2.65
CA ASN A 311 -4.29 -7.98 2.70
C ASN A 311 -4.12 -7.27 4.05
N PHE A 312 -3.89 -8.01 5.15
CA PHE A 312 -3.61 -7.43 6.45
C PHE A 312 -2.26 -6.73 6.47
N ILE A 313 -1.19 -7.41 6.02
CA ILE A 313 0.15 -6.83 6.04
C ILE A 313 0.26 -5.63 5.10
N ARG A 314 -0.36 -5.69 3.90
CA ARG A 314 -0.35 -4.54 2.99
C ARG A 314 -1.12 -3.35 3.54
N ARG A 315 -2.26 -3.58 4.21
CA ARG A 315 -3.01 -2.49 4.84
C ARG A 315 -2.23 -1.83 5.97
N VAL A 316 -1.53 -2.62 6.79
CA VAL A 316 -0.69 -2.05 7.86
C VAL A 316 0.54 -1.35 7.29
N GLU A 317 1.15 -1.90 6.26
CA GLU A 317 2.28 -1.29 5.55
C GLU A 317 1.91 0.09 5.01
N SER A 318 0.74 0.23 4.39
CA SER A 318 0.22 1.54 3.95
C SER A 318 0.20 2.58 5.06
N ALA A 319 -0.10 2.18 6.30
CA ALA A 319 -0.06 3.09 7.44
C ALA A 319 1.37 3.54 7.78
N LEU A 320 2.38 2.70 7.59
CA LEU A 320 3.79 3.06 7.85
C LEU A 320 4.30 4.13 6.88
N TYR A 321 3.76 4.18 5.66
CA TYR A 321 4.01 5.26 4.71
C TYR A 321 3.38 6.60 5.15
N THR A 322 2.43 6.59 6.10
CA THR A 322 1.81 7.82 6.63
C THR A 322 2.66 8.55 7.66
N LEU A 323 3.79 7.96 8.09
CA LEU A 323 4.67 8.57 9.09
C LEU A 323 5.16 9.93 8.61
N ARG A 324 5.00 10.96 9.44
CA ARG A 324 5.58 12.30 9.22
C ARG A 324 6.51 12.64 10.37
N LEU A 325 7.78 12.85 10.03
CA LEU A 325 8.79 13.29 10.99
C LEU A 325 8.67 14.80 11.27
N PRO A 326 9.35 15.35 12.30
CA PRO A 326 9.38 16.78 12.55
C PRO A 326 9.82 17.56 11.31
N GLY A 327 8.96 18.46 10.83
CA GLY A 327 9.15 19.22 9.59
C GLY A 327 8.26 18.76 8.43
N GLU A 328 7.67 17.57 8.51
CA GLU A 328 6.86 16.96 7.43
C GLU A 328 5.35 17.01 7.70
N PHE A 329 4.89 17.61 8.79
CA PHE A 329 3.47 17.50 9.22
C PHE A 329 2.44 18.02 8.21
N LYS A 330 2.85 18.91 7.30
CA LYS A 330 2.01 19.46 6.23
C LYS A 330 2.10 18.68 4.91
N GLU A 331 3.03 17.73 4.79
CA GLU A 331 3.23 16.95 3.57
C GLU A 331 2.15 15.86 3.47
N THR A 332 1.56 15.73 2.29
CA THR A 332 0.60 14.65 2.00
C THR A 332 1.35 13.47 1.41
N GLN A 333 1.06 12.26 1.90
CA GLN A 333 1.74 11.05 1.46
C GLN A 333 1.08 10.52 0.19
N VAL A 334 1.76 10.63 -0.94
CA VAL A 334 1.38 9.98 -2.21
C VAL A 334 2.65 9.49 -2.86
N GLU A 335 2.78 8.18 -3.03
CA GLU A 335 3.89 7.65 -3.81
C GLU A 335 3.73 8.00 -5.28
N LYS A 336 4.85 8.43 -5.88
CA LYS A 336 4.92 8.67 -7.32
C LYS A 336 4.71 7.34 -8.05
N LEU A 337 3.74 7.35 -8.97
CA LEU A 337 3.52 6.24 -9.89
C LEU A 337 4.54 6.36 -11.01
N ASP A 338 5.61 5.59 -10.88
CA ASP A 338 6.60 5.49 -11.94
C ASP A 338 6.09 4.43 -12.92
N VAL A 339 5.62 4.87 -14.09
CA VAL A 339 5.75 4.04 -15.28
C VAL A 339 7.07 4.44 -15.90
N PRO A 340 7.96 3.51 -16.27
CA PRO A 340 9.13 3.89 -17.03
C PRO A 340 8.66 4.56 -18.33
N GLU A 341 8.69 5.88 -18.37
CA GLU A 341 8.80 6.59 -19.64
C GLU A 341 10.21 6.30 -20.13
N GLU A 342 10.33 5.35 -21.07
CA GLU A 342 11.60 5.22 -21.76
C GLU A 342 11.75 6.41 -22.72
N LYS A 343 12.83 7.15 -22.47
CA LYS A 343 13.45 8.12 -23.37
C LYS A 343 13.66 7.58 -24.78
#